data_AF-A0A1H4K1C8-F1
#
_entry.id   AF-A0A1H4K1C8-F1
#
_cell.length_a   1.000
_cell.length_b   1.000
_cell.length_c   1.000
_cell.angle_alpha   90.00
_cell.angle_beta   90.00
_cell.angle_gamma   90.00
#
_symmetry.space_group_name_H-M   'P 1'
#
loop_
_entity.id
_entity.type
_entity.pdbx_description
1 polymer ?
#
loop_
_entity_poly.entity_id
_entity_poly.type
_entity_poly.pdbx_seq_one_letter_code
_entity_poly.pdbx_strand_id
1 'polypeptide(L)'
;MLTSRISRIAASSLGVTALAFSMVPGANAARAQEDVPTFQEFRAATFQDVGGQYVVNGDETIATSNELRDYYERMVNSRDTDSQSLVVNTVGGADDLWSASQAANLSYCVSDDFGADKADMVAAMQSGAGQWEAASSGVNFTYVPSADANCTTSNSAVLFSVEPTETTQYIARAFFPSSPSSQQNVLVDDSIWTSGSWTPSNILAHELGHVLGFRHEHTRPEAGTCFEDNNWRPLTPYDSSSIMHYPQCNGSSSDLSMTDTDREGVASVYGS
;
A
#
# COMPACT_ATOMS: atom_id res chain seq x y z
N MET A 1 -63.02 -0.15 -36.93
CA MET A 1 -62.77 -1.60 -37.09
C MET A 1 -61.90 -2.06 -35.93
N LEU A 2 -62.41 -3.09 -35.26
CA LEU A 2 -62.01 -3.85 -34.07
C LEU A 2 -60.74 -3.48 -33.26
N THR A 3 -61.01 -3.15 -32.01
CA THR A 3 -60.28 -3.46 -30.77
C THR A 3 -59.92 -4.95 -30.62
N SER A 4 -58.79 -5.26 -29.98
CA SER A 4 -58.70 -6.44 -29.10
C SER A 4 -57.63 -6.27 -28.02
N ARG A 5 -58.09 -6.27 -26.76
CA ARG A 5 -57.31 -6.57 -25.55
C ARG A 5 -57.39 -8.08 -25.34
N ILE A 6 -56.29 -8.73 -24.94
CA ILE A 6 -56.38 -9.97 -24.14
C ILE A 6 -55.39 -9.88 -22.98
N SER A 7 -55.95 -10.07 -21.80
CA SER A 7 -55.33 -10.09 -20.48
C SER A 7 -54.96 -11.52 -20.08
N ARG A 8 -53.82 -11.63 -19.36
CA ARG A 8 -53.52 -12.45 -18.16
C ARG A 8 -53.77 -13.98 -18.12
N ILE A 9 -52.91 -14.58 -17.29
CA ILE A 9 -53.03 -15.78 -16.43
C ILE A 9 -52.48 -17.09 -17.01
N ALA A 10 -51.38 -17.57 -16.41
CA ALA A 10 -51.34 -18.87 -15.72
C ALA A 10 -50.07 -19.00 -14.86
N ALA A 11 -50.26 -18.99 -13.54
CA ALA A 11 -49.33 -19.54 -12.58
C ALA A 11 -49.40 -21.07 -12.63
N SER A 12 -48.29 -21.75 -12.35
CA SER A 12 -48.27 -23.16 -11.96
C SER A 12 -47.13 -23.39 -10.99
N SER A 13 -47.49 -23.52 -9.73
CA SER A 13 -46.65 -23.96 -8.63
C SER A 13 -46.70 -25.47 -8.47
N LEU A 14 -45.64 -26.03 -7.86
CA LEU A 14 -45.48 -27.30 -7.14
C LEU A 14 -44.72 -28.42 -7.86
N GLY A 15 -43.61 -28.80 -7.22
CA GLY A 15 -42.83 -30.00 -7.50
C GLY A 15 -41.64 -30.12 -6.55
N VAL A 16 -41.89 -30.16 -5.24
CA VAL A 16 -40.89 -30.62 -4.25
C VAL A 16 -40.58 -32.08 -4.58
N THR A 17 -39.36 -32.34 -5.03
CA THR A 17 -38.82 -33.69 -5.10
C THR A 17 -37.50 -33.70 -4.34
N ALA A 18 -37.55 -34.19 -3.11
CA ALA A 18 -36.35 -34.57 -2.38
C ALA A 18 -35.76 -35.81 -3.05
N LEU A 19 -34.50 -35.76 -3.47
CA LEU A 19 -33.70 -36.93 -3.80
C LEU A 19 -32.20 -36.65 -3.62
N ALA A 20 -31.69 -37.24 -2.55
CA ALA A 20 -30.35 -37.77 -2.33
C ALA A 20 -29.13 -36.87 -2.60
N PHE A 21 -28.54 -36.41 -1.49
CA PHE A 21 -27.12 -36.10 -1.36
C PHE A 21 -26.25 -37.20 -2.00
N SER A 22 -25.57 -36.86 -3.09
CA SER A 22 -24.30 -37.47 -3.47
C SER A 22 -23.28 -36.34 -3.43
N MET A 23 -22.63 -36.16 -2.28
CA MET A 23 -21.46 -35.28 -2.22
C MET A 23 -20.40 -35.89 -3.12
N VAL A 24 -20.12 -35.25 -4.24
CA VAL A 24 -18.80 -35.35 -4.87
C VAL A 24 -18.03 -34.13 -4.36
N PRO A 25 -17.25 -34.25 -3.27
CA PRO A 25 -16.36 -33.18 -2.88
C PRO A 25 -15.19 -33.19 -3.86
N GLY A 26 -15.11 -32.21 -4.78
CA GLY A 26 -13.93 -32.11 -5.63
C GLY A 26 -13.96 -31.10 -6.77
N ALA A 27 -15.12 -30.63 -7.23
CA ALA A 27 -15.15 -29.79 -8.45
C ALA A 27 -14.90 -28.29 -8.23
N ASN A 28 -15.06 -27.76 -7.01
CA ASN A 28 -14.95 -26.32 -6.75
C ASN A 28 -13.53 -25.85 -6.40
N ALA A 29 -12.65 -26.72 -5.91
CA ALA A 29 -11.24 -26.35 -5.62
C ALA A 29 -10.38 -26.31 -6.89
N ALA A 30 -10.75 -27.08 -7.92
CA ALA A 30 -10.00 -27.14 -9.18
C ALA A 30 -10.19 -25.91 -10.08
N ARG A 31 -11.31 -25.16 -9.93
CA ARG A 31 -11.55 -23.94 -10.73
C ARG A 31 -10.82 -22.70 -10.20
N ALA A 32 -10.52 -22.64 -8.91
CA ALA A 32 -9.83 -21.50 -8.31
C ALA A 32 -8.34 -21.41 -8.68
N GLN A 33 -7.74 -22.50 -9.19
CA GLN A 33 -6.36 -22.52 -9.66
C GLN A 33 -6.23 -22.08 -11.14
N GLU A 34 -7.33 -22.00 -11.90
CA GLU A 34 -7.31 -21.61 -13.33
C GLU A 34 -7.19 -20.09 -13.57
N ASP A 35 -7.37 -19.26 -12.53
CA ASP A 35 -7.45 -17.79 -12.67
C ASP A 35 -6.20 -17.03 -12.19
N VAL A 36 -5.14 -17.72 -11.77
CA VAL A 36 -3.89 -17.07 -11.34
C VAL A 36 -2.99 -16.83 -12.56
N PRO A 37 -2.69 -15.57 -12.94
CA PRO A 37 -1.85 -15.28 -14.10
C PRO A 37 -0.45 -15.85 -13.89
N THR A 38 0.21 -16.31 -14.95
CA THR A 38 1.62 -16.73 -14.85
C THR A 38 2.52 -15.56 -14.40
N PHE A 39 3.70 -15.85 -13.84
CA PHE A 39 4.66 -14.77 -13.51
C PHE A 39 4.97 -13.85 -14.71
N GLN A 40 5.01 -14.41 -15.93
CA GLN A 40 5.26 -13.63 -17.14
C GLN A 40 4.11 -12.64 -17.41
N GLU A 41 2.86 -13.09 -17.26
CA GLU A 41 1.67 -12.25 -17.43
C GLU A 41 1.56 -11.21 -16.30
N PHE A 42 1.80 -11.63 -15.06
CA PHE A 42 1.86 -10.74 -13.90
C PHE A 42 2.88 -9.62 -14.12
N ARG A 43 4.15 -9.97 -14.38
CA ARG A 43 5.21 -8.98 -14.64
C ARG A 43 4.89 -8.05 -15.80
N ALA A 44 4.28 -8.56 -16.87
CA ALA A 44 3.91 -7.76 -18.03
C ALA A 44 2.77 -6.78 -17.74
N ALA A 45 1.90 -7.11 -16.78
CA ALA A 45 0.81 -6.26 -16.33
C ALA A 45 1.23 -5.31 -15.20
N THR A 46 2.29 -5.62 -14.45
CA THR A 46 2.82 -4.75 -13.38
C THR A 46 3.43 -3.49 -13.98
N PHE A 47 2.97 -2.33 -13.52
CA PHE A 47 3.51 -1.04 -13.92
C PHE A 47 5.00 -0.94 -13.54
N GLN A 48 5.83 -0.50 -14.49
CA GLN A 48 7.21 -0.12 -14.22
C GLN A 48 7.31 1.40 -14.22
N ASP A 49 7.82 1.93 -13.11
CA ASP A 49 7.99 3.36 -12.91
C ASP A 49 9.26 3.89 -13.58
N VAL A 50 9.46 5.20 -13.57
CA VAL A 50 10.55 5.92 -14.25
C VAL A 50 11.96 5.45 -13.88
N GLY A 51 12.15 4.86 -12.70
CA GLY A 51 13.42 4.29 -12.24
C GLY A 51 13.57 2.79 -12.51
N GLY A 52 12.63 2.17 -13.22
CA GLY A 52 12.63 0.74 -13.55
C GLY A 52 12.14 -0.17 -12.40
N GLN A 53 11.67 0.40 -11.30
CA GLN A 53 11.01 -0.33 -10.22
C GLN A 53 9.63 -0.78 -10.67
N TYR A 54 9.18 -1.92 -10.15
CA TYR A 54 7.81 -2.36 -10.29
C TYR A 54 6.97 -1.74 -9.17
N VAL A 55 5.83 -1.16 -9.52
CA VAL A 55 4.84 -0.70 -8.53
C VAL A 55 3.82 -1.81 -8.31
N VAL A 56 3.69 -2.26 -7.08
CA VAL A 56 2.71 -3.25 -6.63
C VAL A 56 1.80 -2.63 -5.59
N ASN A 57 0.61 -3.21 -5.41
CA ASN A 57 -0.38 -2.80 -4.40
C ASN A 57 -0.90 -1.36 -4.47
N GLY A 58 -0.39 -0.54 -5.38
CA GLY A 58 -0.80 0.85 -5.58
C GLY A 58 0.38 1.81 -5.45
N ASP A 59 1.27 1.58 -4.50
CA ASP A 59 2.28 2.56 -4.05
C ASP A 59 3.57 1.92 -3.46
N GLU A 60 3.66 0.59 -3.39
CA GLU A 60 4.85 -0.12 -2.94
C GLU A 60 5.80 -0.40 -4.12
N THR A 61 7.09 -0.13 -3.95
CA THR A 61 8.09 -0.37 -5.00
C THR A 61 8.91 -1.64 -4.78
N ILE A 62 9.09 -2.42 -5.86
CA ILE A 62 9.98 -3.60 -5.91
C ILE A 62 11.10 -3.34 -6.93
N ALA A 63 12.35 -3.43 -6.47
CA ALA A 63 13.51 -2.95 -7.23
C ALA A 63 13.83 -3.78 -8.48
N THR A 64 13.63 -5.10 -8.42
CA THR A 64 14.10 -6.01 -9.49
C THR A 64 13.06 -7.05 -9.91
N SER A 65 13.20 -7.57 -11.14
CA SER A 65 12.35 -8.67 -11.61
C SER A 65 12.52 -9.97 -10.81
N ASN A 66 13.63 -10.15 -10.09
CA ASN A 66 13.81 -11.32 -9.24
C ASN A 66 12.99 -11.17 -7.96
N GLU A 67 13.05 -10.01 -7.30
CA GLU A 67 12.22 -9.72 -6.13
C GLU A 67 10.73 -9.71 -6.49
N LEU A 68 10.37 -9.26 -7.70
CA LEU A 68 8.99 -9.36 -8.18
C LEU A 68 8.55 -10.82 -8.37
N ARG A 69 9.47 -11.70 -8.80
CA ARG A 69 9.17 -13.13 -8.88
C ARG A 69 8.97 -13.71 -7.49
N ASP A 70 9.83 -13.36 -6.55
CA ASP A 70 9.71 -13.84 -5.17
C ASP A 70 8.38 -13.36 -4.55
N TYR A 71 7.99 -12.10 -4.81
CA TYR A 71 6.67 -11.54 -4.44
C TYR A 71 5.54 -12.36 -5.06
N TYR A 72 5.56 -12.55 -6.38
CA TYR A 72 4.53 -13.33 -7.09
C TYR A 72 4.43 -14.77 -6.55
N GLU A 73 5.56 -15.45 -6.35
CA GLU A 73 5.57 -16.83 -5.86
C GLU A 73 4.97 -16.93 -4.46
N ARG A 74 5.19 -15.95 -3.59
CA ARG A 74 4.52 -15.92 -2.28
C ARG A 74 3.04 -15.59 -2.41
N MET A 75 2.69 -14.63 -3.27
CA MET A 75 1.31 -14.22 -3.51
C MET A 75 0.45 -15.42 -3.91
N VAL A 76 0.97 -16.28 -4.80
CA VAL A 76 0.23 -17.44 -5.32
C VAL A 76 0.30 -18.68 -4.43
N ASN A 77 1.30 -18.76 -3.54
CA ASN A 77 1.49 -19.91 -2.65
C ASN A 77 0.92 -19.67 -1.24
N SER A 78 0.49 -18.45 -0.91
CA SER A 78 -0.07 -18.15 0.40
C SER A 78 -1.38 -18.91 0.61
N ARG A 79 -1.43 -19.65 1.72
CA ARG A 79 -2.63 -20.31 2.28
C ARG A 79 -2.88 -19.89 3.72
N ASP A 80 -2.17 -18.88 4.20
CA ASP A 80 -2.15 -18.50 5.61
C ASP A 80 -3.25 -17.49 5.91
N THR A 81 -4.10 -17.84 6.89
CA THR A 81 -5.29 -17.08 7.30
C THR A 81 -5.16 -16.49 8.71
N ASP A 82 -4.00 -16.59 9.35
CA ASP A 82 -3.85 -16.20 10.75
C ASP A 82 -2.71 -15.20 10.94
N SER A 83 -3.05 -13.91 11.02
CA SER A 83 -2.26 -12.94 11.77
C SER A 83 -2.97 -11.58 11.86
N GLN A 84 -3.17 -11.11 13.09
CA GLN A 84 -4.00 -9.98 13.46
C GLN A 84 -3.18 -8.71 13.80
N SER A 85 -2.33 -8.08 12.95
CA SER A 85 -1.78 -6.74 13.28
C SER A 85 -1.15 -5.79 12.21
N LEU A 86 -0.91 -4.48 12.48
CA LEU A 86 -0.02 -3.55 11.70
C LEU A 86 1.25 -4.27 11.31
N VAL A 87 1.66 -4.14 10.06
CA VAL A 87 2.65 -5.03 9.47
C VAL A 87 3.97 -4.35 9.20
N VAL A 88 5.06 -4.97 9.62
CA VAL A 88 6.42 -4.58 9.21
C VAL A 88 6.85 -5.44 8.03
N ASN A 89 7.40 -4.82 6.98
CA ASN A 89 8.01 -5.51 5.86
C ASN A 89 9.16 -6.38 6.36
N THR A 90 9.34 -7.55 5.75
CA THR A 90 10.48 -8.41 6.06
C THR A 90 11.24 -8.79 4.80
N VAL A 91 12.57 -8.73 4.87
CA VAL A 91 13.46 -9.15 3.78
C VAL A 91 14.35 -10.27 4.29
N GLY A 92 14.26 -11.43 3.64
CA GLY A 92 15.01 -12.62 4.07
C GLY A 92 14.63 -13.12 5.48
N GLY A 93 13.41 -12.82 5.95
CA GLY A 93 12.91 -13.20 7.28
C GLY A 93 13.34 -12.29 8.43
N ALA A 94 13.95 -11.14 8.14
CA ALA A 94 14.27 -10.10 9.12
C ALA A 94 13.44 -8.84 8.85
N ASP A 95 13.13 -8.10 9.91
CA ASP A 95 12.43 -6.82 9.83
C ASP A 95 13.21 -5.83 8.96
N ASP A 96 12.53 -5.26 7.96
CA ASP A 96 13.06 -4.22 7.09
C ASP A 96 12.82 -2.85 7.73
N LEU A 97 13.64 -2.55 8.73
CA LEU A 97 13.57 -1.33 9.54
C LEU A 97 14.90 -0.59 9.49
N TRP A 98 14.85 0.72 9.68
CA TRP A 98 16.04 1.51 9.92
C TRP A 98 16.67 1.14 11.27
N SER A 99 18.01 1.24 11.36
CA SER A 99 18.62 1.25 12.68
C SER A 99 18.13 2.45 13.49
N ALA A 100 18.12 2.36 14.82
CA ALA A 100 17.70 3.46 15.69
C ALA A 100 18.43 4.79 15.38
N SER A 101 19.72 4.72 15.04
CA SER A 101 20.49 5.90 14.62
C SER A 101 20.06 6.50 13.29
N GLN A 102 19.59 5.67 12.35
CA GLN A 102 19.09 6.14 11.05
C GLN A 102 17.67 6.70 11.20
N ALA A 103 16.80 6.01 11.93
CA ALA A 103 15.42 6.46 12.18
C ALA A 103 15.35 7.84 12.84
N ALA A 104 16.31 8.16 13.72
CA ALA A 104 16.43 9.47 14.36
C ALA A 104 16.98 10.58 13.44
N ASN A 105 17.29 10.29 12.17
CA ASN A 105 17.77 11.27 11.19
C ASN A 105 17.53 10.82 9.74
N LEU A 106 16.25 10.66 9.37
CA LEU A 106 15.83 10.36 8.00
C LEU A 106 15.82 11.67 7.21
N SER A 107 16.95 12.05 6.61
CA SER A 107 17.07 13.31 5.89
C SER A 107 16.40 13.26 4.51
N TYR A 108 15.65 14.29 4.16
CA TYR A 108 14.99 14.39 2.87
C TYR A 108 15.05 15.79 2.30
N CYS A 109 14.89 15.89 0.99
CA CYS A 109 14.64 17.15 0.29
C CYS A 109 13.27 17.08 -0.39
N VAL A 110 12.78 18.23 -0.83
CA VAL A 110 11.62 18.29 -1.73
C VAL A 110 12.12 18.90 -3.04
N SER A 111 11.73 18.38 -4.20
CA SER A 111 12.22 18.96 -5.47
C SER A 111 11.65 20.33 -5.74
N ASP A 112 12.44 21.24 -6.31
CA ASP A 112 11.94 22.51 -6.85
C ASP A 112 11.04 22.30 -8.08
N ASP A 113 11.04 21.10 -8.66
CA ASP A 113 10.22 20.74 -9.83
C ASP A 113 8.71 20.72 -9.53
N PHE A 114 8.30 20.67 -8.26
CA PHE A 114 6.90 20.92 -7.86
C PHE A 114 6.42 22.34 -8.22
N GLY A 115 7.32 23.25 -8.60
CA GLY A 115 6.97 24.55 -9.15
C GLY A 115 6.13 25.40 -8.19
N ALA A 116 4.91 25.73 -8.60
CA ALA A 116 4.00 26.56 -7.81
C ALA A 116 3.55 25.87 -6.51
N ASP A 117 3.43 24.54 -6.52
CA ASP A 117 2.92 23.74 -5.39
C ASP A 117 4.03 23.34 -4.41
N LYS A 118 5.27 23.74 -4.69
CA LYS A 118 6.46 23.47 -3.88
C LYS A 118 6.25 23.76 -2.39
N ALA A 119 5.73 24.94 -2.07
CA ALA A 119 5.56 25.37 -0.68
C ALA A 119 4.52 24.49 0.04
N ASP A 120 3.44 24.13 -0.66
CA ASP A 120 2.39 23.28 -0.12
C ASP A 120 2.88 21.84 0.05
N MET A 121 3.71 21.33 -0.88
CA MET A 121 4.33 20.01 -0.77
C MET A 121 5.27 19.92 0.44
N VAL A 122 6.08 20.95 0.67
CA VAL A 122 6.93 21.04 1.87
C VAL A 122 6.09 21.04 3.14
N ALA A 123 4.98 21.79 3.18
CA ALA A 123 4.08 21.81 4.33
C ALA A 123 3.39 20.46 4.55
N ALA A 124 2.96 19.79 3.48
CA ALA A 124 2.34 18.48 3.54
C ALA A 124 3.32 17.41 4.04
N MET A 125 4.56 17.39 3.54
CA MET A 125 5.63 16.50 4.02
C MET A 125 5.93 16.71 5.50
N GLN A 126 6.08 17.96 5.94
CA GLN A 126 6.31 18.27 7.36
C GLN A 126 5.13 17.83 8.23
N SER A 127 3.90 18.06 7.77
CA SER A 127 2.71 17.64 8.51
C SER A 127 2.58 16.11 8.57
N GLY A 128 2.89 15.39 7.50
CA GLY A 128 2.84 13.93 7.44
C GLY A 128 3.93 13.30 8.31
N ALA A 129 5.17 13.79 8.19
CA ALA A 129 6.29 13.39 9.05
C ALA A 129 5.99 13.60 10.52
N GLY A 130 5.43 14.77 10.87
CA GLY A 130 5.06 15.12 12.24
C GLY A 130 4.06 14.15 12.88
N GLN A 131 3.27 13.41 12.10
CA GLN A 131 2.36 12.39 12.65
C GLN A 131 3.14 11.23 13.29
N TRP A 132 4.19 10.75 12.60
CA TRP A 132 5.06 9.66 13.07
C TRP A 132 6.01 10.13 14.18
N GLU A 133 6.60 11.32 14.05
CA GLU A 133 7.49 11.90 15.07
C GLU A 133 6.75 12.17 16.39
N ALA A 134 5.47 12.56 16.32
CA ALA A 134 4.63 12.72 17.51
C ALA A 134 4.30 11.38 18.17
N ALA A 135 4.35 10.28 17.43
CA ALA A 135 4.04 8.94 17.91
C ALA A 135 5.28 8.21 18.49
N SER A 136 6.49 8.55 18.06
CA SER A 136 7.73 7.92 18.50
C SER A 136 8.88 8.92 18.56
N SER A 137 9.51 9.07 19.74
CA SER A 137 10.69 9.94 19.87
C SER A 137 11.95 9.40 19.18
N GLY A 138 11.91 8.15 18.69
CA GLY A 138 13.01 7.54 17.92
C GLY A 138 12.96 7.79 16.42
N VAL A 139 11.90 8.46 15.93
CA VAL A 139 11.73 8.83 14.52
C VAL A 139 11.92 10.33 14.37
N ASN A 140 12.70 10.73 13.37
CA ASN A 140 12.88 12.14 13.02
C ASN A 140 13.23 12.28 11.52
N PHE A 141 12.33 12.93 10.78
CA PHE A 141 12.46 13.27 9.38
C PHE A 141 13.03 14.69 9.24
N THR A 142 14.25 14.79 8.73
CA THR A 142 14.96 16.06 8.68
C THR A 142 14.92 16.65 7.28
N TYR A 143 14.10 17.70 7.09
CA TYR A 143 14.05 18.43 5.83
C TYR A 143 15.33 19.25 5.59
N VAL A 144 15.95 19.08 4.42
CA VAL A 144 17.19 19.72 4.00
C VAL A 144 16.93 20.61 2.79
N PRO A 145 16.42 21.85 2.98
CA PRO A 145 16.05 22.74 1.86
C PRO A 145 17.24 23.12 0.97
N SER A 146 18.48 23.07 1.48
CA SER A 146 19.67 23.33 0.68
C SER A 146 19.93 22.27 -0.41
N ALA A 147 19.23 21.13 -0.37
CA ALA A 147 19.32 20.06 -1.35
C ALA A 147 18.22 20.12 -2.44
N ASP A 148 17.24 21.02 -2.29
CA ASP A 148 16.01 21.03 -3.11
C ASP A 148 16.24 21.25 -4.61
N ALA A 149 17.18 22.13 -4.97
CA ALA A 149 17.51 22.44 -6.36
C ALA A 149 18.09 21.24 -7.15
N ASN A 150 18.49 20.18 -6.46
CA ASN A 150 18.91 18.90 -7.04
C ASN A 150 18.33 17.74 -6.24
N CYS A 151 17.05 17.82 -5.88
CA CYS A 151 16.40 16.80 -5.08
C CYS A 151 16.05 15.59 -5.93
N THR A 152 16.97 14.65 -6.06
CA THR A 152 16.80 13.40 -6.82
C THR A 152 17.48 12.26 -6.06
N THR A 153 17.22 11.01 -6.45
CA THR A 153 17.91 9.83 -5.88
C THR A 153 19.42 9.82 -6.09
N SER A 154 19.95 10.71 -6.93
CA SER A 154 21.40 10.89 -7.13
C SER A 154 22.06 11.80 -6.09
N ASN A 155 21.27 12.53 -5.29
CA ASN A 155 21.77 13.49 -4.32
C ASN A 155 22.09 12.83 -2.97
N SER A 156 23.37 12.52 -2.76
CA SER A 156 23.85 11.89 -1.53
C SER A 156 23.89 12.80 -0.30
N ALA A 157 23.41 14.05 -0.38
CA ALA A 157 23.30 14.94 0.79
C ALA A 157 22.09 14.60 1.68
N VAL A 158 21.13 13.85 1.14
CA VAL A 158 19.93 13.38 1.82
C VAL A 158 19.80 11.86 1.69
N LEU A 159 18.97 11.24 2.53
CA LEU A 159 18.64 9.83 2.42
C LEU A 159 17.73 9.58 1.22
N PHE A 160 16.70 10.40 1.04
CA PHE A 160 15.74 10.25 -0.05
C PHE A 160 15.24 11.59 -0.60
N SER A 161 14.73 11.56 -1.83
CA SER A 161 14.10 12.71 -2.49
C SER A 161 12.59 12.60 -2.47
N VAL A 162 11.90 13.74 -2.46
CA VAL A 162 10.46 13.84 -2.76
C VAL A 162 10.34 14.60 -4.07
N GLU A 163 9.77 13.98 -5.09
CA GLU A 163 9.78 14.50 -6.46
C GLU A 163 8.38 14.40 -7.11
N PRO A 164 8.01 15.32 -8.01
CA PRO A 164 6.77 15.20 -8.76
C PRO A 164 6.86 14.07 -9.80
N THR A 165 5.70 13.54 -10.20
CA THR A 165 5.57 12.63 -11.34
C THR A 165 4.30 12.96 -12.14
N GLU A 166 4.23 12.49 -13.39
CA GLU A 166 3.08 12.71 -14.30
C GLU A 166 2.28 11.42 -14.56
N THR A 167 2.32 10.47 -13.62
CA THR A 167 1.66 9.16 -13.77
C THR A 167 0.23 9.18 -13.26
N THR A 168 -0.64 8.38 -13.87
CA THR A 168 -2.02 8.18 -13.38
C THR A 168 -2.19 6.87 -12.62
N GLN A 169 -1.10 6.17 -12.32
CA GLN A 169 -1.15 4.83 -11.71
C GLN A 169 -1.28 4.89 -10.18
N TYR A 170 -0.87 6.00 -9.56
CA TYR A 170 -0.87 6.20 -8.12
C TYR A 170 -0.97 7.70 -7.81
N ILE A 171 -1.38 8.04 -6.58
CA ILE A 171 -1.38 9.42 -6.08
C ILE A 171 0.01 9.78 -5.55
N ALA A 172 0.57 8.88 -4.75
CA ALA A 172 1.96 8.91 -4.33
C ALA A 172 2.46 7.46 -4.23
N ARG A 173 3.78 7.30 -4.15
CA ARG A 173 4.41 6.00 -3.90
C ARG A 173 5.75 6.14 -3.23
N ALA A 174 6.09 5.15 -2.41
CA ALA A 174 7.29 5.15 -1.58
C ALA A 174 8.15 3.89 -1.77
N PHE A 175 9.17 3.81 -0.94
CA PHE A 175 10.18 2.77 -0.93
C PHE A 175 10.29 2.21 0.49
N PHE A 176 10.77 0.97 0.61
CA PHE A 176 11.09 0.37 1.90
C PHE A 176 12.56 0.59 2.29
N PRO A 177 12.95 0.50 3.58
CA PRO A 177 14.33 0.76 4.03
C PRO A 177 15.43 -0.03 3.28
N SER A 178 15.13 -1.27 2.86
CA SER A 178 16.04 -2.13 2.10
C SER A 178 16.21 -1.73 0.62
N SER A 179 15.40 -0.81 0.11
CA SER A 179 15.48 -0.36 -1.28
C SER A 179 16.85 0.25 -1.58
N PRO A 180 17.44 -0.02 -2.75
CA PRO A 180 18.74 0.54 -3.11
C PRO A 180 18.67 2.07 -3.18
N SER A 181 19.74 2.77 -2.78
CA SER A 181 19.75 4.24 -2.68
C SER A 181 19.31 4.97 -3.96
N SER A 182 19.60 4.39 -5.13
CA SER A 182 19.16 4.92 -6.43
C SER A 182 17.64 4.91 -6.66
N GLN A 183 16.88 4.30 -5.74
CA GLN A 183 15.44 4.12 -5.79
C GLN A 183 14.75 4.66 -4.52
N GLN A 184 15.51 5.27 -3.59
CA GLN A 184 14.97 5.86 -2.37
C GLN A 184 14.40 7.24 -2.67
N ASN A 185 13.18 7.28 -3.19
CA ASN A 185 12.41 8.50 -3.35
C ASN A 185 10.92 8.28 -3.09
N VAL A 186 10.22 9.35 -2.73
CA VAL A 186 8.77 9.43 -2.76
C VAL A 186 8.39 10.18 -4.02
N LEU A 187 7.57 9.57 -4.89
CA LEU A 187 7.01 10.25 -6.06
C LEU A 187 5.57 10.61 -5.80
N VAL A 188 5.19 11.82 -6.21
CA VAL A 188 3.86 12.37 -5.96
C VAL A 188 3.28 12.94 -7.25
N ASP A 189 2.10 12.48 -7.60
CA ASP A 189 1.30 13.01 -8.70
C ASP A 189 0.43 14.19 -8.22
N ASP A 190 0.10 15.11 -9.14
CA ASP A 190 -0.71 16.30 -8.85
C ASP A 190 -2.11 15.97 -8.31
N SER A 191 -2.62 14.75 -8.56
CA SER A 191 -3.90 14.30 -8.03
C SER A 191 -3.97 14.35 -6.51
N ILE A 192 -2.83 14.37 -5.78
CA ILE A 192 -2.77 14.53 -4.32
C ILE A 192 -3.60 15.71 -3.80
N TRP A 193 -3.69 16.80 -4.58
CA TRP A 193 -4.44 18.01 -4.23
C TRP A 193 -5.95 17.87 -4.41
N THR A 194 -6.40 16.81 -5.08
CA THR A 194 -7.80 16.58 -5.46
C THR A 194 -8.35 15.23 -5.01
N SER A 195 -7.64 14.53 -4.11
CA SER A 195 -7.98 13.20 -3.58
C SER A 195 -9.13 13.18 -2.55
N GLY A 196 -10.08 14.11 -2.67
CA GLY A 196 -11.29 14.15 -1.86
C GLY A 196 -11.00 14.41 -0.37
N SER A 197 -11.41 13.47 0.49
CA SER A 197 -11.21 13.53 1.94
C SER A 197 -9.80 13.14 2.38
N TRP A 198 -8.99 12.54 1.50
CA TRP A 198 -7.61 12.20 1.80
C TRP A 198 -6.77 13.46 1.66
N THR A 199 -6.36 14.01 2.79
CA THR A 199 -5.53 15.22 2.78
C THR A 199 -4.11 14.88 2.31
N PRO A 200 -3.39 15.81 1.66
CA PRO A 200 -1.99 15.61 1.29
C PRO A 200 -1.11 15.19 2.47
N SER A 201 -1.39 15.70 3.67
CA SER A 201 -0.68 15.32 4.89
C SER A 201 -0.87 13.85 5.25
N ASN A 202 -2.10 13.33 5.16
CA ASN A 202 -2.40 11.93 5.46
C ASN A 202 -1.84 10.99 4.38
N ILE A 203 -1.94 11.39 3.11
CA ILE A 203 -1.32 10.63 2.01
C ILE A 203 0.18 10.54 2.22
N LEU A 204 0.87 11.65 2.52
CA LEU A 204 2.31 11.60 2.76
C LEU A 204 2.67 10.90 4.07
N ALA A 205 1.82 10.95 5.10
CA ALA A 205 2.02 10.13 6.30
C ALA A 205 1.93 8.63 5.98
N HIS A 206 1.01 8.22 5.11
CA HIS A 206 0.95 6.83 4.59
C HIS A 206 2.28 6.45 3.91
N GLU A 207 2.73 7.24 2.94
CA GLU A 207 3.98 6.98 2.21
C GLU A 207 5.19 6.93 3.15
N LEU A 208 5.25 7.81 4.14
CA LEU A 208 6.30 7.82 5.15
C LEU A 208 6.23 6.60 6.08
N GLY A 209 5.05 5.96 6.22
CA GLY A 209 4.92 4.66 6.86
C GLY A 209 5.71 3.57 6.12
N HIS A 210 5.64 3.54 4.79
CA HIS A 210 6.48 2.65 3.97
C HIS A 210 7.96 2.97 4.10
N VAL A 211 8.32 4.26 4.10
CA VAL A 211 9.71 4.69 4.36
C VAL A 211 10.21 4.19 5.71
N LEU A 212 9.33 4.06 6.71
CA LEU A 212 9.66 3.48 8.02
C LEU A 212 9.64 1.95 8.05
N GLY A 213 9.22 1.28 6.98
CA GLY A 213 9.15 -0.18 6.88
C GLY A 213 7.77 -0.79 7.13
N PHE A 214 6.71 0.02 7.28
CA PHE A 214 5.35 -0.48 7.47
C PHE A 214 4.72 -0.83 6.12
N ARG A 215 4.01 -1.95 6.06
CA ARG A 215 3.24 -2.35 4.87
C ARG A 215 1.77 -2.03 5.04
N HIS A 216 1.02 -2.25 3.97
CA HIS A 216 -0.41 -2.12 4.02
C HIS A 216 -1.07 -3.11 4.98
N GLU A 217 -2.02 -2.62 5.79
CA GLU A 217 -2.84 -3.46 6.67
C GLU A 217 -3.71 -4.46 5.88
N HIS A 218 -4.01 -4.17 4.62
CA HIS A 218 -4.92 -4.95 3.81
C HIS A 218 -4.30 -6.23 3.23
N THR A 219 -2.97 -6.40 3.28
CA THR A 219 -2.33 -7.68 2.90
C THR A 219 -2.74 -8.83 3.83
N ARG A 220 -3.51 -8.53 4.88
CA ARG A 220 -3.87 -9.46 5.92
C ARG A 220 -5.16 -10.20 5.61
N PRO A 221 -5.27 -11.47 6.07
CA PRO A 221 -6.45 -12.28 5.78
C PRO A 221 -7.77 -11.64 6.25
N GLU A 222 -7.75 -10.83 7.31
CA GLU A 222 -8.91 -10.14 7.87
C GLU A 222 -9.54 -9.11 6.93
N ALA A 223 -8.74 -8.48 6.06
CA ALA A 223 -9.26 -7.58 5.04
C ALA A 223 -10.15 -8.36 4.04
N GLY A 224 -9.90 -9.66 3.87
CA GLY A 224 -10.69 -10.56 3.02
C GLY A 224 -10.62 -10.24 1.52
N THR A 225 -9.80 -9.26 1.11
CA THR A 225 -9.56 -8.83 -0.26
C THR A 225 -8.21 -8.13 -0.38
N CYS A 226 -7.76 -7.87 -1.62
CA CYS A 226 -6.49 -7.20 -1.94
C CYS A 226 -5.23 -7.83 -1.33
N PHE A 227 -5.20 -9.13 -1.07
CA PHE A 227 -4.01 -9.80 -0.55
C PHE A 227 -2.76 -9.49 -1.41
N GLU A 228 -1.65 -9.13 -0.77
CA GLU A 228 -0.40 -8.78 -1.44
C GLU A 228 0.60 -9.94 -1.40
N ASP A 229 1.25 -10.16 -0.24
CA ASP A 229 2.08 -11.34 0.03
C ASP A 229 2.22 -11.62 1.56
N ASN A 230 3.14 -12.51 1.96
CA ASN A 230 3.39 -12.90 3.35
C ASN A 230 4.74 -12.43 3.92
N ASN A 231 5.46 -11.51 3.26
CA ASN A 231 6.74 -10.97 3.72
C ASN A 231 6.54 -9.86 4.74
N TRP A 232 5.88 -10.19 5.83
CA TRP A 232 5.64 -9.25 6.90
C TRP A 232 5.46 -9.96 8.23
N ARG A 233 5.58 -9.20 9.31
CA ARG A 233 5.14 -9.67 10.63
C ARG A 233 4.23 -8.67 11.33
N PRO A 234 3.29 -9.16 12.15
CA PRO A 234 2.42 -8.33 12.97
C PRO A 234 3.18 -7.50 14.03
N LEU A 235 2.71 -6.26 14.28
CA LEU A 235 3.12 -5.32 15.35
C LEU A 235 2.00 -5.04 16.38
N THR A 236 0.80 -4.66 15.96
CA THR A 236 -0.38 -4.29 16.79
C THR A 236 -1.72 -4.78 16.21
N PRO A 237 -2.77 -5.18 16.95
CA PRO A 237 -4.05 -5.74 16.42
C PRO A 237 -4.60 -5.18 15.09
N TYR A 238 -5.35 -5.98 14.30
CA TYR A 238 -5.96 -5.47 13.04
C TYR A 238 -6.72 -4.18 13.23
N ASP A 239 -6.42 -3.22 12.36
CA ASP A 239 -7.11 -1.96 12.30
C ASP A 239 -7.52 -1.65 10.87
N SER A 240 -8.80 -1.92 10.57
CA SER A 240 -9.39 -1.54 9.29
C SER A 240 -9.37 -0.03 9.05
N SER A 241 -9.16 0.79 10.10
CA SER A 241 -9.07 2.24 9.98
C SER A 241 -7.64 2.77 9.94
N SER A 242 -6.63 1.89 9.98
CA SER A 242 -5.21 2.27 9.95
C SER A 242 -4.92 3.19 8.78
N ILE A 243 -3.99 4.13 8.98
CA ILE A 243 -3.46 4.96 7.90
C ILE A 243 -2.89 4.11 6.77
N MET A 244 -2.35 2.91 7.09
CA MET A 244 -1.82 1.95 6.12
C MET A 244 -2.90 1.07 5.49
N HIS A 245 -4.19 1.36 5.66
CA HIS A 245 -5.29 0.57 5.10
C HIS A 245 -6.03 1.29 3.98
N TYR A 246 -6.10 0.62 2.83
CA TYR A 246 -6.85 1.11 1.67
C TYR A 246 -8.37 0.87 1.79
N PRO A 247 -9.21 1.90 1.60
CA PRO A 247 -10.67 1.76 1.67
C PRO A 247 -11.25 0.84 0.60
N GLN A 248 -10.66 0.82 -0.60
CA GLN A 248 -11.04 -0.12 -1.67
C GLN A 248 -10.76 -1.58 -1.31
N CYS A 249 -10.01 -1.82 -0.24
CA CYS A 249 -9.64 -3.14 0.25
C CYS A 249 -10.32 -3.52 1.57
N ASN A 250 -11.52 -2.97 1.83
CA ASN A 250 -12.28 -3.08 3.10
C ASN A 250 -11.72 -2.28 4.28
N GLY A 251 -10.89 -1.27 4.01
CA GLY A 251 -10.56 -0.26 5.00
C GLY A 251 -11.79 0.57 5.38
N SER A 252 -11.97 0.84 6.66
CA SER A 252 -13.05 1.69 7.18
C SER A 252 -12.67 3.17 7.28
N SER A 253 -11.39 3.51 7.15
CA SER A 253 -10.95 4.91 7.14
C SER A 253 -11.51 5.64 5.91
N SER A 254 -12.05 6.83 6.11
CA SER A 254 -12.54 7.66 5.01
C SER A 254 -11.55 8.75 4.60
N ASP A 255 -10.51 8.99 5.40
CA ASP A 255 -9.61 10.14 5.27
C ASP A 255 -8.12 9.80 5.43
N LEU A 256 -7.78 8.52 5.64
CA LEU A 256 -6.41 8.05 5.95
C LEU A 256 -5.83 8.71 7.21
N SER A 257 -6.67 9.00 8.21
CA SER A 257 -6.16 9.50 9.50
C SER A 257 -5.39 8.41 10.26
N MET A 258 -4.26 8.79 10.85
CA MET A 258 -3.46 7.92 11.72
C MET A 258 -4.23 7.56 13.00
N THR A 259 -4.30 6.27 13.30
CA THR A 259 -4.99 5.73 14.47
C THR A 259 -4.05 5.55 15.66
N ASP A 260 -4.61 5.27 16.84
CA ASP A 260 -3.79 4.94 18.02
C ASP A 260 -3.00 3.64 17.81
N THR A 261 -3.53 2.71 17.01
CA THR A 261 -2.87 1.44 16.68
C THR A 261 -1.64 1.64 15.79
N ASP A 262 -1.69 2.60 14.86
CA ASP A 262 -0.52 3.01 14.08
C ASP A 262 0.58 3.59 14.99
N ARG A 263 0.17 4.43 15.95
CA ARG A 263 1.07 5.08 16.92
C ARG A 263 1.75 4.06 17.85
N GLU A 264 0.98 3.11 18.36
CA GLU A 264 1.51 2.00 19.16
C GLU A 264 2.51 1.15 18.35
N GLY A 265 2.20 0.92 17.07
CA GLY A 265 3.04 0.14 16.17
C GLY A 265 4.41 0.76 15.97
N VAL A 266 4.48 2.04 15.57
CA VAL A 266 5.75 2.74 15.39
C VAL A 266 6.56 2.83 16.69
N ALA A 267 5.90 3.11 17.83
CA ALA A 267 6.58 3.19 19.12
C ALA A 267 7.17 1.84 19.55
N SER A 268 6.56 0.72 19.15
CA SER A 268 7.05 -0.62 19.48
C SER A 268 8.38 -0.98 18.81
N VAL A 269 8.66 -0.40 17.63
CA VAL A 269 9.86 -0.71 16.83
C VAL A 269 10.93 0.37 16.87
N TYR A 270 10.52 1.65 16.97
CA TYR A 270 11.45 2.79 17.01
C TYR A 270 11.56 3.44 18.40
N GLY A 271 10.75 3.00 19.38
CA GLY A 271 10.80 3.47 20.77
C GLY A 271 9.78 4.57 21.07
N SER A 272 9.48 4.75 22.36
CA SER A 272 8.61 5.82 22.87
C SER A 272 9.40 7.06 23.25
#